data_AF-A0A1Q6HQB1-F1
#
_entry.id   AF-A0A1Q6HQB1-F1
#
_cell.length_a   1.000
_cell.length_b   1.000
_cell.length_c   1.000
_cell.angle_alpha   90.00
_cell.angle_beta   90.00
_cell.angle_gamma   90.00
#
_symmetry.space_group_name_H-M   'P 1'
#
loop_
_entity.id
_entity.type
_entity.pdbx_description
1 polymer ?
#
loop_
_entity_poly.entity_id
_entity_poly.type
_entity_poly.pdbx_seq_one_letter_code
_entity_poly.pdbx_strand_id
1 'polypeptide(L)' 'MERIIVKRIKGRELSDTLRSMKVGEELTIKEKDFRPTSVFNACYRLKKEGFLFSCSAKKNIDGSIVTRLS' A
#
# COMPACT_ATOMS: atom_id res chain seq x y z
N MET A 1 -10.22 2.33 -18.75
CA MET A 1 -9.32 2.83 -17.68
C MET A 1 -10.09 2.85 -16.37
N GLU A 2 -10.05 1.75 -15.61
CA GLU A 2 -10.74 1.68 -14.32
C GLU A 2 -9.89 2.36 -13.25
N ARG A 3 -10.39 3.48 -12.73
CA ARG A 3 -9.84 4.15 -11.56
C ARG A 3 -10.41 3.45 -10.32
N ILE A 4 -9.61 2.60 -9.69
CA ILE A 4 -9.98 1.99 -8.41
C ILE A 4 -9.96 3.11 -7.35
N ILE A 5 -11.16 3.58 -6.99
CA ILE A 5 -11.37 4.50 -5.87
C ILE A 5 -11.33 3.66 -4.61
N VAL A 6 -10.19 3.65 -3.93
CA VAL A 6 -10.02 2.96 -2.66
C VAL A 6 -10.86 3.69 -1.60
N LYS A 7 -12.06 3.17 -1.31
CA LYS A 7 -12.93 3.65 -0.23
C LYS A 7 -12.25 3.31 1.10
N ARG A 8 -11.91 4.35 1.88
CA ARG A 8 -11.59 4.33 3.33
C ARG A 8 -11.21 2.96 3.89
N ILE A 9 -9.94 2.61 3.76
CA ILE A 9 -9.37 1.47 4.47
C ILE A 9 -9.30 1.89 5.95
N LYS A 10 -9.95 1.19 6.89
CA LYS A 10 -9.64 1.31 8.33
C LYS A 10 -8.40 0.46 8.59
N GLY A 11 -7.52 0.83 9.53
CA GLY A 11 -6.15 0.28 9.63
C GLY A 11 -5.94 -1.24 9.80
N ARG A 12 -6.99 -2.06 9.85
CA ARG A 12 -6.90 -3.52 9.64
C ARG A 12 -6.90 -3.93 8.16
N GLU A 13 -7.55 -3.16 7.30
CA GLU A 13 -7.75 -3.47 5.88
C GLU A 13 -6.52 -3.17 5.03
N LEU A 14 -5.52 -2.44 5.53
CA LEU A 14 -4.37 -2.05 4.70
C LEU A 14 -3.49 -3.25 4.39
N SER A 15 -3.21 -4.07 5.41
CA SER A 15 -2.50 -5.35 5.23
C SER A 15 -3.30 -6.33 4.39
N ASP A 16 -4.62 -6.37 4.55
CA ASP A 16 -5.52 -7.25 3.81
C ASP A 16 -5.62 -6.85 2.33
N THR A 17 -5.75 -5.55 2.07
CA THR A 17 -5.73 -4.96 0.71
C THR A 17 -4.39 -5.22 0.03
N LEU A 18 -3.28 -4.99 0.74
CA LEU A 18 -1.94 -5.30 0.21
C LEU A 18 -1.78 -6.80 -0.06
N ARG A 19 -2.28 -7.67 0.82
CA ARG A 19 -2.27 -9.13 0.61
C ARG A 19 -3.13 -9.54 -0.59
N SER A 20 -4.25 -8.85 -0.82
CA SER A 20 -5.15 -9.09 -1.96
C SER A 20 -4.68 -8.44 -3.27
N MET A 21 -3.70 -7.53 -3.25
CA MET A 21 -3.13 -6.96 -4.48
C MET A 21 -2.52 -8.05 -5.35
N LYS A 22 -2.70 -7.97 -6.66
CA LYS A 22 -2.00 -8.85 -7.61
C LYS A 22 -0.56 -8.42 -7.80
N VAL A 23 0.30 -9.35 -8.21
CA VAL A 23 1.69 -9.06 -8.58
C VAL A 23 1.69 -8.13 -9.79
N GLY A 24 2.44 -7.03 -9.72
CA GLY A 24 2.48 -5.96 -10.71
C GLY A 24 1.46 -4.85 -10.51
N GLU A 25 0.58 -4.95 -9.51
CA GLU A 25 -0.40 -3.91 -9.21
C GLU A 25 0.23 -2.79 -8.37
N GLU A 26 -0.18 -1.54 -8.62
CA GLU A 26 0.21 -0.35 -7.87
C GLU A 26 -0.98 0.25 -7.12
N LEU A 27 -0.78 0.53 -5.84
CA LEU A 27 -1.74 1.14 -4.96
C LEU A 27 -1.18 2.46 -4.45
N THR A 28 -1.89 3.55 -4.73
CA THR A 28 -1.55 4.86 -4.16
C THR A 28 -2.38 5.10 -2.91
N ILE A 29 -1.73 5.15 -1.77
CA ILE A 29 -2.34 5.41 -0.47
C ILE A 29 -2.09 6.87 -0.12
N LYS A 30 -3.14 7.67 0.03
CA LYS A 30 -2.99 9.09 0.38
C LYS A 30 -2.67 9.27 1.86
N GLU A 31 -1.91 10.30 2.21
CA GLU A 31 -1.51 10.56 3.61
C GLU A 31 -2.72 10.86 4.50
N LYS A 32 -3.75 11.50 3.94
CA LYS A 32 -5.05 11.72 4.61
C LYS A 32 -5.78 10.43 5.00
N ASP A 33 -5.52 9.33 4.30
CA ASP A 33 -6.12 8.02 4.55
C ASP A 33 -5.23 7.24 5.52
N PHE A 34 -3.92 7.20 5.26
CA PHE A 34 -2.95 6.57 6.15
C PHE A 34 -1.63 7.30 6.25
N ARG A 35 -1.10 7.36 7.49
CA ARG A 35 0.27 7.80 7.73
C ARG A 35 1.25 6.89 6.98
N PRO A 36 2.29 7.45 6.33
CA PRO A 36 3.32 6.69 5.62
C PRO A 36 3.96 5.60 6.48
N THR A 37 4.14 5.87 7.78
CA THR A 37 4.69 4.93 8.76
C THR A 37 3.85 3.66 8.90
N SER A 38 2.52 3.77 8.82
CA SER A 38 1.62 2.61 8.90
C SER A 38 1.69 1.75 7.63
N VAL A 39 1.78 2.40 6.47
CA VAL A 39 1.97 1.73 5.17
C VAL A 39 3.29 0.98 5.15
N PHE A 40 4.37 1.62 5.63
CA PHE A 40 5.70 1.02 5.72
C PHE A 40 5.71 -0.21 6.65
N ASN A 41 5.09 -0.10 7.81
CA ASN A 41 4.96 -1.22 8.75
C ASN A 41 4.16 -2.39 8.16
N ALA A 42 3.08 -2.11 7.43
CA ALA A 42 2.29 -3.15 6.76
C ALA A 42 3.11 -3.87 5.67
N CYS A 43 3.80 -3.11 4.81
CA CYS A 43 4.70 -3.66 3.80
C CYS A 43 5.82 -4.50 4.44
N TYR A 44 6.39 -4.03 5.55
CA TYR A 44 7.46 -4.73 6.25
C TYR A 44 6.99 -6.06 6.87
N ARG A 45 5.78 -6.11 7.44
CA ARG A 45 5.17 -7.36 7.92
C ARG A 45 4.94 -8.35 6.78
N LEU A 46 4.39 -7.88 5.67
CA LEU A 46 4.15 -8.72 4.50
C LEU A 46 5.45 -9.21 3.85
N LYS A 47 6.50 -8.38 3.86
CA LYS A 47 7.86 -8.78 3.46
C LYS A 47 8.41 -9.93 4.31
N LYS A 48 8.09 -9.96 5.62
CA LYS A 48 8.44 -11.10 6.48
C LYS A 48 7.63 -12.35 6.17
N GLU A 49 6.40 -12.21 5.66
CA GLU A 49 5.57 -13.32 5.21
C GLU A 49 5.95 -13.84 3.81
N GLY A 50 6.93 -13.22 3.15
CA GLY A 50 7.43 -13.64 1.83
C GLY A 50 6.84 -12.87 0.64
N PHE A 51 6.01 -11.87 0.89
CA PHE A 51 5.46 -11.01 -0.17
C PHE A 51 6.37 -9.81 -0.40
N LEU A 52 6.76 -9.57 -1.65
CA LEU A 52 7.68 -8.49 -1.98
C LEU A 52 6.88 -7.25 -2.36
N PHE A 53 6.97 -6.20 -1.54
CA PHE A 53 6.35 -4.90 -1.82
C PHE A 53 7.39 -3.80 -1.95
N SER A 54 7.25 -2.95 -2.97
CA SER A 54 7.97 -1.69 -3.11
C SER A 54 7.12 -0.57 -2.53
N CYS A 55 7.57 0.06 -1.44
CA CYS A 55 6.90 1.21 -0.85
C CYS A 55 7.74 2.47 -1.11
N SER A 56 7.20 3.41 -1.87
CA SER A 56 7.80 4.71 -2.14
C SER A 56 6.94 5.84 -1.57
N ALA A 57 7.46 6.54 -0.56
CA ALA A 57 6.90 7.81 -0.12
C ALA A 57 7.68 8.95 -0.80
N LYS A 58 7.15 9.47 -1.91
CA LYS A 58 7.76 10.64 -2.58
C LYS A 58 7.25 11.90 -1.90
N LYS A 59 8.16 12.82 -1.53
CA LYS A 59 7.82 14.14 -0.95
C LYS A 59 6.88 15.01 -1.80
N ASN A 60 6.68 14.68 -3.08
CA ASN A 60 5.78 15.37 -4.01
C ASN A 60 4.45 14.64 -4.26
N ILE A 61 4.20 13.52 -3.57
CA ILE A 61 2.95 12.77 -3.65
C ILE A 61 2.36 12.83 -2.26
N ASP A 62 1.10 13.26 -2.15
CA ASP A 62 0.35 13.40 -0.91
C ASP A 62 0.02 12.01 -0.32
N GLY A 63 1.04 11.19 -0.02
CA GLY A 63 0.91 9.78 0.33
C GLY A 63 2.10 8.87 0.03
N SER A 64 1.82 7.57 0.00
CA SER A 64 2.75 6.47 -0.28
C SER A 64 2.24 5.63 -1.45
N ILE A 65 3.13 5.30 -2.37
CA ILE A 65 2.85 4.33 -3.44
C ILE A 65 3.37 2.97 -2.97
N VAL A 66 2.52 1.95 -3.07
CA VAL A 66 2.88 0.56 -2.81
C VAL A 66 2.68 -0.25 -4.08
N THR A 67 3.73 -0.95 -4.51
CA THR A 67 3.71 -1.84 -5.66
C THR A 67 3.98 -3.26 -5.19
N ARG A 68 3.16 -4.24 -5.59
CA ARG A 68 3.46 -5.64 -5.31
C ARG A 68 4.39 -6.19 -6.38
N LEU A 69 5.59 -6.61 -5.98
CA LEU A 69 6.63 -7.18 -6.84
C LEU A 69 6.60 -8.72 -6.87
N SER A 70 6.13 -9.38 -5.78
CA SER A 70 5.99 -10.84 -5.69
C SER A 70 4.96 -11.22 -4.61
#